data_AF-A0A644UEN2-F1
#
_entry.id   AF-A0A644UEN2-F1
#
_cell.length_a   1.000
_cell.length_b   1.000
_cell.length_c   1.000
_cell.angle_alpha   90.00
_cell.angle_beta   90.00
_cell.angle_gamma   90.00
#
_symmetry.space_group_name_H-M   'P 1'
#
loop_
_entity.id
_entity.type
_entity.pdbx_description
1 polymer ?
#
loop_
_entity_poly.entity_id
_entity_poly.type
_entity_poly.pdbx_seq_one_letter_code
_entity_poly.pdbx_strand_id
1 'polypeptide(L)'
;MEFQGFKITPIGEAKLSIDNGILRVSNISDSGLDGVLINTNGVKGYNIEYSEMSQMTEHNAILRSTSLMKNSFGEIITISDVCKRYDKNTNKILFGINASYLPEKFNILGNLDGKTIFDLEGSDLEGSDLEIIDTEDPQYVAIPWKLIWKLAKKAWGYFSAGYTLKDIYDSLRSKQTVTTSELVDNEGHLYGYDVNVTYDPIPFEIIVNQKPFTIEDLSVKYTLECPEYFKDKKAFRCSLIGEQITACNMPYFEITSINKL
;
A
#
# COMPACT_ATOMS: atom_id res chain seq x y z
N MET A 1 11.63 20.22 4.30
CA MET A 1 12.02 20.64 2.94
C MET A 1 10.84 20.43 2.00
N GLU A 2 10.91 20.84 0.74
CA GLU A 2 9.83 20.65 -0.25
C GLU A 2 10.29 19.76 -1.41
N PHE A 3 9.40 18.90 -1.88
CA PHE A 3 9.63 18.04 -3.04
C PHE A 3 8.34 17.93 -3.86
N GLN A 4 8.40 18.35 -5.14
CA GLN A 4 7.28 18.31 -6.09
C GLN A 4 5.96 18.89 -5.54
N GLY A 5 6.05 19.97 -4.74
CA GLY A 5 4.89 20.66 -4.17
C GLY A 5 4.36 20.06 -2.86
N PHE A 6 5.04 19.06 -2.30
CA PHE A 6 4.75 18.48 -0.99
C PHE A 6 5.79 18.91 0.04
N LYS A 7 5.34 19.22 1.26
CA LYS A 7 6.23 19.43 2.39
C LYS A 7 6.64 18.08 2.95
N ILE A 8 7.95 17.84 3.03
CA ILE A 8 8.54 16.59 3.52
C ILE A 8 9.42 16.84 4.75
N THR A 9 9.33 15.92 5.71
CA THR A 9 10.03 16.00 7.00
C THR A 9 10.69 14.65 7.30
N PRO A 10 11.96 14.61 7.73
CA PRO A 10 12.57 13.35 8.16
C PRO A 10 11.83 12.80 9.39
N ILE A 11 11.79 11.49 9.51
CA ILE A 11 11.31 10.76 10.69
C ILE A 11 12.49 10.01 11.29
N GLY A 12 12.58 10.02 12.62
CA GLY A 12 13.69 9.41 13.34
C GLY A 12 15.01 10.12 13.02
N GLU A 13 16.05 9.32 12.77
CA GLU A 13 17.40 9.77 12.43
C GLU A 13 17.62 9.92 10.92
N ALA A 14 16.57 9.74 10.12
CA ALA A 14 16.69 9.80 8.67
C ALA A 14 17.20 11.16 8.17
N LYS A 15 17.99 11.12 7.11
CA LYS A 15 18.51 12.30 6.40
C LYS A 15 17.90 12.37 5.02
N LEU A 16 17.44 13.57 4.67
CA LEU A 16 16.83 13.84 3.38
C LEU A 16 17.77 14.66 2.50
N SER A 17 17.94 14.26 1.24
CA SER A 17 18.58 15.06 0.19
C SER A 17 17.74 15.04 -1.08
N ILE A 18 17.89 16.09 -1.91
CA ILE A 18 17.34 16.10 -3.26
C ILE A 18 18.49 16.28 -4.22
N ASP A 19 18.69 15.30 -5.08
CA ASP A 19 19.75 15.27 -6.07
C ASP A 19 19.14 14.90 -7.43
N ASN A 20 19.37 15.72 -8.46
CA ASN A 20 18.81 15.54 -9.81
C ASN A 20 17.28 15.31 -9.85
N GLY A 21 16.54 15.97 -8.95
CA GLY A 21 15.08 15.84 -8.91
C GLY A 21 14.57 14.55 -8.25
N ILE A 22 15.45 13.77 -7.63
CA ILE A 22 15.12 12.57 -6.85
C ILE A 22 15.27 12.89 -5.38
N LEU A 23 14.26 12.57 -4.58
CA LEU A 23 14.31 12.66 -3.12
C LEU A 23 14.93 11.39 -2.57
N ARG A 24 16.08 11.52 -1.90
CA ARG A 24 16.74 10.41 -1.20
C ARG A 24 16.48 10.49 0.29
N VAL A 25 16.02 9.38 0.87
CA VAL A 25 15.87 9.16 2.31
C VAL A 25 16.94 8.18 2.76
N SER A 26 17.83 8.60 3.64
CA SER A 26 19.04 7.85 4.02
C SER A 26 19.25 7.86 5.53
N ASN A 27 20.31 7.23 6.02
CA ASN A 27 20.61 7.10 7.46
C ASN A 27 19.47 6.37 8.21
N ILE A 28 18.97 5.32 7.59
CA ILE A 28 17.90 4.48 8.13
C ILE A 28 18.56 3.36 8.91
N SER A 29 18.20 3.24 10.18
CA SER A 29 18.64 2.18 11.08
C SER A 29 17.75 0.94 10.98
N ASP A 30 18.12 -0.08 11.75
CA ASP A 30 17.37 -1.34 11.85
C ASP A 30 16.14 -1.22 12.79
N SER A 31 15.81 0.00 13.25
CA SER A 31 14.66 0.23 14.14
C SER A 31 13.30 0.14 13.44
N GLY A 32 13.26 0.30 12.12
CA GLY A 32 12.01 0.42 11.36
C GLY A 32 11.26 1.74 11.52
N LEU A 33 11.81 2.70 12.27
CA LEU A 33 11.19 3.99 12.58
C LEU A 33 11.71 5.13 11.70
N ASP A 34 12.86 4.94 11.04
CA ASP A 34 13.50 5.98 10.25
C ASP A 34 12.87 6.09 8.87
N GLY A 35 12.64 7.33 8.41
CA GLY A 35 11.99 7.55 7.13
C GLY A 35 11.64 8.99 6.80
N VAL A 36 10.51 9.17 6.12
CA VAL A 36 10.00 10.46 5.69
C VAL A 36 8.49 10.58 5.92
N LEU A 37 8.06 11.75 6.40
CA LEU A 37 6.67 12.17 6.43
C LEU A 37 6.42 13.12 5.26
N ILE A 38 5.53 12.72 4.36
CA ILE A 38 5.02 13.54 3.26
C ILE A 38 3.71 14.16 3.71
N ASN A 39 3.67 15.49 3.82
CA ASN A 39 2.44 16.19 4.14
C ASN A 39 1.57 16.34 2.88
N THR A 40 0.45 15.64 2.85
CA THR A 40 -0.49 15.65 1.71
C THR A 40 -1.41 16.87 1.72
N ASN A 41 -1.47 17.61 2.83
CA ASN A 41 -2.21 18.86 2.99
C ASN A 41 -3.68 18.77 2.49
N GLY A 42 -4.38 17.69 2.85
CA GLY A 42 -5.79 17.49 2.50
C GLY A 42 -6.03 17.01 1.07
N VAL A 43 -4.99 16.71 0.30
CA VAL A 43 -5.13 16.15 -1.05
C VAL A 43 -5.78 14.76 -0.96
N LYS A 44 -6.93 14.60 -1.63
CA LYS A 44 -7.77 13.38 -1.59
C LYS A 44 -7.23 12.20 -2.40
N GLY A 45 -6.21 12.45 -3.23
CA GLY A 45 -5.62 11.49 -4.15
C GLY A 45 -4.19 11.85 -4.51
N TYR A 46 -3.24 10.95 -4.31
CA TYR A 46 -1.86 11.17 -4.73
C TYR A 46 -1.16 9.87 -5.10
N ASN A 47 -0.13 10.00 -5.94
CA ASN A 47 0.76 8.94 -6.38
C ASN A 47 2.17 9.22 -5.88
N ILE A 48 2.83 8.22 -5.30
CA ILE A 48 4.26 8.27 -4.96
C ILE A 48 4.97 7.28 -5.85
N GLU A 49 6.02 7.71 -6.54
CA GLU A 49 6.88 6.89 -7.39
C GLU A 49 8.28 6.76 -6.76
N TYR A 50 8.76 5.54 -6.57
CA TYR A 50 10.10 5.22 -6.08
C TYR A 50 11.10 4.89 -7.20
N SER A 51 12.40 5.09 -6.94
CA SER A 51 13.49 4.56 -7.78
C SER A 51 13.56 3.03 -7.70
N GLU A 52 14.56 2.47 -8.37
CA GLU A 52 15.05 1.11 -8.16
C GLU A 52 15.22 0.78 -6.66
N MET A 53 14.44 -0.19 -6.17
CA MET A 53 14.51 -0.74 -4.80
C MET A 53 15.44 -1.97 -4.71
N SER A 54 16.59 -1.94 -5.35
CA SER A 54 17.60 -3.02 -5.24
C SER A 54 18.02 -3.26 -3.79
N GLN A 55 18.02 -2.20 -2.98
CA GLN A 55 18.37 -2.26 -1.56
C GLN A 55 17.50 -3.22 -0.73
N MET A 56 16.26 -3.52 -1.18
CA MET A 56 15.40 -4.50 -0.51
C MET A 56 15.95 -5.94 -0.58
N THR A 57 16.56 -6.35 -1.69
CA THR A 57 17.15 -7.70 -1.84
C THR A 57 18.44 -7.82 -1.06
N GLU A 58 19.31 -6.83 -1.24
CA GLU A 58 20.67 -6.83 -0.71
C GLU A 58 20.64 -6.95 0.82
N HIS A 59 19.73 -6.20 1.46
CA HIS A 59 19.72 -6.03 2.91
C HIS A 59 18.58 -6.73 3.64
N ASN A 60 17.73 -7.52 2.96
CA ASN A 60 16.50 -8.08 3.56
C ASN A 60 15.62 -6.97 4.16
N ALA A 61 15.50 -5.87 3.40
CA ALA A 61 14.90 -4.65 3.90
C ALA A 61 13.37 -4.72 3.93
N ILE A 62 12.78 -3.97 4.86
CA ILE A 62 11.34 -3.75 4.95
C ILE A 62 11.07 -2.28 4.68
N LEU A 63 10.13 -1.98 3.80
CA LEU A 63 9.60 -0.63 3.58
C LEU A 63 8.14 -0.61 4.04
N ARG A 64 7.80 0.30 4.94
CA ARG A 64 6.43 0.51 5.47
C ARG A 64 5.89 1.82 4.95
N SER A 65 4.63 1.83 4.52
CA SER A 65 3.90 3.00 4.05
C SER A 65 2.60 3.10 4.85
N THR A 66 2.41 4.23 5.54
CA THR A 66 1.32 4.47 6.48
C THR A 66 0.60 5.75 6.11
N SER A 67 -0.66 5.63 5.72
CA SER A 67 -1.52 6.75 5.39
C SER A 67 -2.24 7.29 6.61
N LEU A 68 -2.16 8.61 6.80
CA LEU A 68 -2.65 9.30 7.99
C LEU A 68 -3.79 10.26 7.64
N MET A 69 -4.86 10.18 8.42
CA MET A 69 -5.92 11.19 8.44
C MET A 69 -5.94 11.94 9.76
N LYS A 70 -6.48 13.15 9.73
CA LYS A 70 -6.79 13.94 10.93
C LYS A 70 -8.28 14.20 11.00
N ASN A 71 -8.91 13.87 12.11
CA ASN A 71 -10.30 14.22 12.35
C ASN A 71 -10.45 15.68 12.82
N SER A 72 -11.68 16.18 12.92
CA SER A 72 -11.90 17.58 13.31
C SER A 72 -11.52 17.90 14.75
N PHE A 73 -11.45 16.89 15.64
CA PHE A 73 -10.99 17.05 17.02
C PHE A 73 -9.47 17.21 17.10
N GLY A 74 -8.78 16.98 15.97
CA GLY A 74 -7.36 17.12 15.84
C GLY A 74 -6.58 15.82 16.08
N GLU A 75 -7.29 14.71 16.28
CA GLU A 75 -6.71 13.39 16.47
C GLU A 75 -6.23 12.85 15.13
N ILE A 76 -5.08 12.18 15.14
CA ILE A 76 -4.48 11.55 13.96
C ILE A 76 -4.80 10.06 14.01
N ILE A 77 -5.33 9.53 12.91
CA ILE A 77 -5.67 8.12 12.75
C ILE A 77 -4.91 7.54 11.56
N THR A 78 -4.47 6.30 11.71
CA THR A 78 -3.93 5.50 10.61
C THR A 78 -5.12 4.91 9.85
N ILE A 79 -5.18 5.15 8.55
CA ILE A 79 -6.24 4.59 7.71
C ILE A 79 -5.74 3.41 6.90
N SER A 80 -4.45 3.36 6.55
CA SER A 80 -3.82 2.27 5.82
C SER A 80 -2.39 2.14 6.31
N ASP A 81 -1.91 0.91 6.44
CA ASP A 81 -0.56 0.60 6.86
C ASP A 81 -0.14 -0.68 6.18
N VAL A 82 0.86 -0.55 5.31
CA VAL A 82 1.32 -1.63 4.46
C VAL A 82 2.82 -1.76 4.56
N CYS A 83 3.30 -2.99 4.41
CA CYS A 83 4.72 -3.27 4.36
C CYS A 83 5.08 -4.02 3.07
N LYS A 84 6.30 -3.80 2.61
CA LYS A 84 6.92 -4.52 1.52
C LYS A 84 8.21 -5.12 2.05
N ARG A 85 8.42 -6.42 1.85
CA ARG A 85 9.66 -7.11 2.23
C ARG A 85 10.09 -8.04 1.13
N TYR A 86 11.38 -8.15 0.85
CA TYR A 86 11.88 -9.23 0.01
C TYR A 86 12.10 -10.52 0.82
N ASP A 87 11.47 -11.63 0.41
CA ASP A 87 11.74 -12.98 0.91
C ASP A 87 12.77 -13.68 0.03
N LYS A 88 13.95 -13.92 0.61
CA LYS A 88 15.08 -14.61 -0.02
C LYS A 88 14.78 -16.09 -0.34
N ASN A 89 13.91 -16.75 0.42
CA ASN A 89 13.63 -18.18 0.25
C ASN A 89 12.76 -18.43 -0.98
N THR A 90 11.75 -17.58 -1.17
CA THR A 90 10.87 -17.67 -2.33
C THR A 90 11.30 -16.77 -3.49
N ASN A 91 12.28 -15.88 -3.27
CA ASN A 91 12.76 -14.85 -4.20
C ASN A 91 11.61 -13.94 -4.67
N LYS A 92 10.85 -13.38 -3.71
CA LYS A 92 9.65 -12.57 -3.95
C LYS A 92 9.59 -11.37 -3.04
N ILE A 93 9.02 -10.26 -3.50
CA ILE A 93 8.56 -9.22 -2.56
C ILE A 93 7.20 -9.63 -2.02
N LEU A 94 7.11 -9.78 -0.71
CA LEU A 94 5.89 -9.95 0.04
C LEU A 94 5.27 -8.58 0.29
N PHE A 95 3.99 -8.47 -0.02
CA PHE A 95 3.17 -7.32 0.30
C PHE A 95 2.30 -7.66 1.51
N GLY A 96 2.43 -6.87 2.55
CA GLY A 96 1.71 -7.01 3.80
C GLY A 96 0.77 -5.86 4.04
N ILE A 97 -0.41 -6.19 4.55
CA ILE A 97 -1.33 -5.20 5.08
C ILE A 97 -1.42 -5.46 6.57
N ASN A 98 -1.38 -4.39 7.35
CA ASN A 98 -1.64 -4.49 8.77
C ASN A 98 -3.12 -4.76 8.99
N ALA A 99 -3.45 -5.98 9.41
CA ALA A 99 -4.82 -6.44 9.55
C ALA A 99 -5.57 -5.69 10.66
N SER A 100 -4.87 -5.13 11.64
CA SER A 100 -5.47 -4.34 12.72
C SER A 100 -6.14 -3.06 12.23
N TYR A 101 -5.75 -2.56 11.04
CA TYR A 101 -6.34 -1.36 10.43
C TYR A 101 -7.35 -1.68 9.32
N LEU A 102 -7.57 -2.96 9.02
CA LEU A 102 -8.63 -3.38 8.11
C LEU A 102 -9.95 -3.53 8.90
N PRO A 103 -11.08 -3.02 8.39
CA PRO A 103 -12.38 -3.33 8.96
C PRO A 103 -12.75 -4.81 8.74
N GLU A 104 -13.78 -5.31 9.43
CA GLU A 104 -14.27 -6.69 9.25
C GLU A 104 -14.62 -7.03 7.79
N LYS A 105 -15.01 -6.02 7.01
CA LYS A 105 -15.36 -6.14 5.59
C LYS A 105 -14.42 -5.31 4.74
N PHE A 106 -13.60 -5.98 3.95
CA PHE A 106 -12.72 -5.37 2.96
C PHE A 106 -12.66 -6.25 1.71
N ASN A 107 -12.20 -5.65 0.61
CA ASN A 107 -12.03 -6.33 -0.66
C ASN A 107 -10.60 -6.16 -1.18
N ILE A 108 -10.06 -7.23 -1.76
CA ILE A 108 -8.81 -7.20 -2.52
C ILE A 108 -9.17 -7.35 -4.00
N LEU A 109 -8.82 -6.35 -4.79
CA LEU A 109 -9.13 -6.26 -6.21
C LEU A 109 -7.85 -6.43 -7.02
N GLY A 110 -7.95 -7.13 -8.14
CA GLY A 110 -6.96 -7.06 -9.21
C GLY A 110 -7.59 -6.52 -10.47
N ASN A 111 -6.96 -5.53 -11.09
CA ASN A 111 -7.49 -4.90 -12.30
C ASN A 111 -6.53 -5.05 -13.49
N LEU A 112 -7.11 -5.01 -14.69
CA LEU A 112 -6.46 -4.99 -16.00
C LEU A 112 -7.24 -4.03 -16.91
N ASP A 113 -6.56 -3.09 -17.58
CA ASP A 113 -7.21 -2.12 -18.48
C ASP A 113 -8.39 -1.40 -17.81
N GLY A 114 -8.27 -1.09 -16.51
CA GLY A 114 -9.32 -0.47 -15.71
C GLY A 114 -10.53 -1.37 -15.40
N LYS A 115 -10.44 -2.68 -15.64
CA LYS A 115 -11.48 -3.67 -15.29
C LYS A 115 -11.01 -4.59 -14.18
N THR A 116 -11.87 -4.78 -13.19
CA THR A 116 -11.66 -5.77 -12.13
C THR A 116 -11.80 -7.18 -12.68
N ILE A 117 -10.73 -7.94 -12.55
CA ILE A 117 -10.63 -9.33 -13.01
C ILE A 117 -10.63 -10.33 -11.86
N PHE A 118 -10.35 -9.89 -10.63
CA PHE A 118 -10.78 -10.57 -9.43
C PHE A 118 -11.18 -9.56 -8.34
N ASP A 119 -12.17 -9.97 -7.54
CA ASP A 119 -12.65 -9.25 -6.36
C ASP A 119 -12.81 -10.28 -5.25
N LEU A 120 -11.99 -10.13 -4.21
CA LEU A 120 -11.96 -11.03 -3.07
C LEU A 120 -12.44 -10.34 -1.82
N GLU A 121 -13.49 -10.86 -1.20
CA GLU A 121 -13.88 -10.44 0.14
C GLU A 121 -12.87 -10.95 1.18
N GLY A 122 -12.57 -10.12 2.18
CA GLY A 122 -11.66 -10.46 3.27
C GLY A 122 -12.10 -11.71 4.05
N SER A 123 -13.40 -12.00 4.11
CA SER A 123 -13.94 -13.23 4.72
C SER A 123 -13.58 -14.51 3.96
N ASP A 124 -13.21 -14.40 2.67
CA ASP A 124 -12.74 -15.55 1.89
C ASP A 124 -11.27 -15.91 2.19
N LEU A 125 -10.59 -15.13 3.04
CA LEU A 125 -9.22 -15.36 3.45
C LEU A 125 -9.19 -16.26 4.69
N GLU A 126 -8.86 -17.54 4.51
CA GLU A 126 -8.64 -18.44 5.65
C GLU A 126 -7.28 -18.15 6.31
N GLY A 127 -7.13 -18.42 7.61
CA GLY A 127 -5.85 -18.18 8.32
C GLY A 127 -4.64 -18.96 7.79
N SER A 128 -4.85 -19.98 6.95
CA SER A 128 -3.77 -20.68 6.20
C SER A 128 -3.36 -19.97 4.90
N ASP A 129 -4.20 -19.04 4.44
CA ASP A 129 -4.04 -18.19 3.27
C ASP A 129 -3.52 -16.80 3.63
N LEU A 130 -2.95 -16.65 4.82
CA LEU A 130 -2.40 -15.42 5.34
C LEU A 130 -1.03 -15.75 5.92
N GLU A 131 0.03 -15.17 5.35
CA GLU A 131 1.40 -15.42 5.81
C GLU A 131 1.83 -14.25 6.69
N ILE A 132 2.22 -14.50 7.94
CA ILE A 132 2.73 -13.42 8.79
C ILE A 132 4.09 -13.00 8.22
N ILE A 133 4.19 -11.75 7.75
CA ILE A 133 5.43 -11.25 7.13
C ILE A 133 6.47 -10.93 8.19
N ASP A 134 6.02 -10.47 9.34
CA ASP A 134 6.88 -10.06 10.43
C ASP A 134 6.59 -10.90 11.67
N THR A 135 7.55 -11.76 12.04
CA THR A 135 7.42 -12.58 13.26
C THR A 135 7.60 -11.75 14.53
N GLU A 136 8.17 -10.54 14.44
CA GLU A 136 8.30 -9.61 15.56
C GLU A 136 7.05 -8.73 15.72
N ASP A 137 6.30 -8.47 14.63
CA ASP A 137 5.00 -7.80 14.65
C ASP A 137 3.92 -8.62 13.90
N PRO A 138 3.20 -9.53 14.60
CA PRO A 138 2.29 -10.49 14.00
C PRO A 138 1.04 -9.86 13.34
N GLN A 139 0.94 -8.53 13.36
CA GLN A 139 -0.16 -7.76 12.76
C GLN A 139 -0.03 -7.63 11.25
N TYR A 140 1.17 -7.82 10.69
CA TYR A 140 1.38 -7.80 9.24
C TYR A 140 1.06 -9.13 8.63
N VAL A 141 -0.03 -9.12 7.88
CA VAL A 141 -0.47 -10.28 7.13
C VAL A 141 -0.11 -10.05 5.66
N ALA A 142 0.76 -10.91 5.13
CA ALA A 142 0.93 -11.03 3.69
C ALA A 142 -0.37 -11.50 3.11
N ILE A 143 -0.74 -10.93 1.97
CA ILE A 143 -1.55 -11.65 1.00
C ILE A 143 -0.57 -12.65 0.36
N PRO A 144 -0.57 -13.92 0.76
CA PRO A 144 0.40 -14.86 0.25
C PRO A 144 0.09 -15.07 -1.22
N TRP A 145 1.15 -15.15 -2.02
CA TRP A 145 1.07 -15.49 -3.43
C TRP A 145 0.26 -16.78 -3.68
N LYS A 146 0.20 -17.69 -2.69
CA LYS A 146 -0.66 -18.89 -2.71
C LYS A 146 -2.15 -18.58 -2.84
N LEU A 147 -2.63 -17.46 -2.29
CA LEU A 147 -4.01 -17.00 -2.43
C LEU A 147 -4.28 -16.49 -3.85
N ILE A 148 -3.38 -15.69 -4.42
CA ILE A 148 -3.41 -15.29 -5.85
C ILE A 148 -3.37 -16.55 -6.74
N TRP A 149 -2.61 -17.57 -6.36
CA TRP A 149 -2.62 -18.90 -7.01
C TRP A 149 -3.90 -19.70 -6.79
N LYS A 150 -4.53 -19.63 -5.62
CA LYS A 150 -5.85 -20.24 -5.34
C LYS A 150 -6.95 -19.54 -6.16
N LEU A 151 -6.82 -18.25 -6.43
CA LEU A 151 -7.72 -17.48 -7.31
C LEU A 151 -7.55 -17.85 -8.77
N ALA A 152 -6.30 -17.96 -9.26
CA ALA A 152 -6.03 -18.52 -10.58
C ALA A 152 -6.56 -19.96 -10.72
N LYS A 153 -6.67 -20.71 -9.61
CA LYS A 153 -7.33 -22.03 -9.57
C LYS A 153 -8.86 -21.96 -9.53
N LYS A 154 -9.47 -21.03 -8.78
CA LYS A 154 -10.94 -20.76 -8.84
C LYS A 154 -11.35 -20.26 -10.23
N ALA A 155 -10.43 -19.64 -10.95
CA ALA A 155 -10.52 -19.22 -12.34
C ALA A 155 -9.85 -20.23 -13.32
N TRP A 156 -9.94 -21.54 -13.06
CA TRP A 156 -9.43 -22.65 -13.90
C TRP A 156 -8.19 -22.35 -14.82
N GLY A 157 -6.97 -22.50 -14.29
CA GLY A 157 -5.80 -22.84 -15.13
C GLY A 157 -4.42 -22.37 -14.64
N TYR A 158 -3.38 -23.15 -14.95
CA TYR A 158 -1.97 -23.01 -14.52
C TYR A 158 -1.25 -21.76 -15.06
N PHE A 159 -0.26 -21.24 -14.32
CA PHE A 159 0.73 -20.24 -14.81
C PHE A 159 1.79 -20.91 -15.73
N SER A 160 2.13 -20.29 -16.87
CA SER A 160 3.26 -20.70 -17.72
C SER A 160 4.49 -19.81 -17.49
N ALA A 161 5.63 -20.42 -17.20
CA ALA A 161 6.90 -19.76 -16.90
C ALA A 161 7.54 -19.13 -18.17
N GLY A 162 7.76 -17.81 -18.14
CA GLY A 162 8.47 -17.06 -19.18
C GLY A 162 9.29 -15.86 -18.71
N TYR A 163 9.15 -15.43 -17.45
CA TYR A 163 9.92 -14.32 -16.86
C TYR A 163 10.98 -14.87 -15.92
N THR A 164 12.18 -14.28 -15.89
CA THR A 164 13.11 -14.56 -14.77
C THR A 164 12.63 -13.80 -13.54
N LEU A 165 12.76 -14.38 -12.34
CA LEU A 165 12.31 -13.77 -11.08
C LEU A 165 12.94 -12.40 -10.83
N LYS A 166 14.10 -12.11 -11.45
CA LYS A 166 14.78 -10.81 -11.42
C LYS A 166 14.09 -9.75 -12.30
N ASP A 167 13.39 -10.14 -13.36
CA ASP A 167 12.62 -9.22 -14.21
C ASP A 167 11.26 -8.86 -13.57
N ILE A 168 10.74 -9.75 -12.71
CA ILE A 168 9.61 -9.50 -11.79
C ILE A 168 10.06 -8.63 -10.58
N TYR A 169 11.36 -8.61 -10.31
CA TYR A 169 11.97 -7.97 -9.14
C TYR A 169 12.20 -6.47 -9.31
N ASP A 170 12.52 -6.02 -10.53
CA ASP A 170 12.56 -4.59 -10.86
C ASP A 170 11.16 -3.98 -11.04
N SER A 171 10.13 -4.83 -10.91
CA SER A 171 8.79 -4.67 -11.47
C SER A 171 7.72 -4.35 -10.43
N LEU A 172 7.87 -4.77 -9.17
CA LEU A 172 6.99 -4.34 -8.07
C LEU A 172 7.27 -2.90 -7.59
N ARG A 173 8.00 -2.13 -8.40
CA ARG A 173 8.50 -0.79 -8.08
C ARG A 173 7.57 0.26 -8.63
N SER A 174 6.99 1.00 -7.70
CA SER A 174 7.29 2.42 -7.50
C SER A 174 6.04 3.16 -7.10
N LYS A 175 4.87 2.75 -7.60
CA LYS A 175 3.68 3.58 -7.51
C LYS A 175 2.69 3.09 -6.46
N GLN A 176 2.46 3.93 -5.46
CA GLN A 176 1.35 3.79 -4.52
C GLN A 176 0.36 4.92 -4.79
N THR A 177 -0.90 4.55 -4.92
CA THR A 177 -2.02 5.47 -5.07
C THR A 177 -2.93 5.35 -3.86
N VAL A 178 -3.19 6.44 -3.17
CA VAL A 178 -4.17 6.48 -2.06
C VAL A 178 -5.28 7.41 -2.46
N THR A 179 -6.52 6.92 -2.46
CA THR A 179 -7.72 7.72 -2.73
C THR A 179 -8.74 7.54 -1.62
N THR A 180 -9.37 8.65 -1.23
CA THR A 180 -10.39 8.66 -0.18
C THR A 180 -11.58 9.53 -0.57
N SER A 181 -12.78 8.98 -0.44
CA SER A 181 -14.04 9.66 -0.76
C SER A 181 -14.98 9.66 0.44
N GLU A 182 -15.61 10.81 0.72
CA GLU A 182 -16.66 10.91 1.76
C GLU A 182 -17.94 10.23 1.26
N LEU A 183 -18.54 9.41 2.12
CA LEU A 183 -19.87 8.85 1.90
C LEU A 183 -20.90 9.65 2.69
N VAL A 184 -21.81 10.30 1.97
CA VAL A 184 -22.87 11.14 2.55
C VAL A 184 -24.26 10.61 2.17
N ASP A 185 -25.22 10.72 3.08
CA ASP A 185 -26.61 10.39 2.80
C ASP A 185 -27.30 11.49 1.97
N ASN A 186 -28.59 11.29 1.68
CA ASN A 186 -29.41 12.24 0.90
C ASN A 186 -29.59 13.61 1.60
N GLU A 187 -29.28 13.70 2.90
CA GLU A 187 -29.39 14.92 3.72
C GLU A 187 -28.02 15.60 3.90
N GLY A 188 -26.94 14.98 3.42
CA GLY A 188 -25.56 15.49 3.50
C GLY A 188 -24.82 15.09 4.77
N HIS A 189 -25.35 14.14 5.56
CA HIS A 189 -24.70 13.60 6.73
C HIS A 189 -23.66 12.55 6.35
N LEU A 190 -22.48 12.64 6.96
CA LEU A 190 -21.37 11.75 6.68
C LEU A 190 -21.58 10.42 7.42
N TYR A 191 -21.68 9.32 6.67
CA TYR A 191 -21.82 7.99 7.26
C TYR A 191 -20.59 7.09 7.07
N GLY A 192 -19.60 7.51 6.28
CA GLY A 192 -18.36 6.77 6.15
C GLY A 192 -17.37 7.35 5.15
N TYR A 193 -16.31 6.58 4.90
CA TYR A 193 -15.31 6.87 3.87
C TYR A 193 -15.05 5.64 3.04
N ASP A 194 -15.04 5.81 1.72
CA ASP A 194 -14.46 4.83 0.82
C ASP A 194 -12.96 5.08 0.74
N VAL A 195 -12.18 4.09 1.14
CA VAL A 195 -10.72 4.09 1.04
C VAL A 195 -10.35 3.08 -0.02
N ASN A 196 -9.57 3.53 -1.01
CA ASN A 196 -8.97 2.66 -2.01
C ASN A 196 -7.48 2.95 -2.08
N VAL A 197 -6.70 1.91 -1.80
CA VAL A 197 -5.25 1.95 -1.91
C VAL A 197 -4.82 1.00 -3.00
N THR A 198 -4.27 1.57 -4.07
CA THR A 198 -3.83 0.84 -5.25
C THR A 198 -2.31 0.82 -5.31
N TYR A 199 -1.78 -0.34 -5.62
CA TYR A 199 -0.39 -0.60 -5.87
C TYR A 199 -0.26 -1.01 -7.33
N ASP A 200 0.69 -0.41 -8.03
CA ASP A 200 0.98 -0.66 -9.45
C ASP A 200 2.17 -1.66 -9.50
N PRO A 201 1.94 -2.98 -9.46
CA PRO A 201 2.95 -3.92 -9.90
C PRO A 201 3.13 -3.74 -11.42
N ILE A 202 4.36 -3.83 -11.94
CA ILE A 202 4.54 -4.08 -13.37
C ILE A 202 3.67 -5.27 -13.74
N PRO A 203 2.99 -5.21 -14.90
CA PRO A 203 1.89 -6.10 -15.10
C PRO A 203 2.32 -7.57 -15.12
N PHE A 204 1.61 -8.44 -14.38
CA PHE A 204 1.97 -9.85 -14.24
C PHE A 204 0.88 -10.76 -14.82
N GLU A 205 1.27 -11.77 -15.58
CA GLU A 205 0.30 -12.66 -16.23
C GLU A 205 -0.26 -13.70 -15.25
N ILE A 206 -1.57 -13.73 -15.10
CA ILE A 206 -2.36 -14.85 -14.58
C ILE A 206 -3.04 -15.57 -15.77
N ILE A 207 -3.39 -16.85 -15.63
CA ILE A 207 -4.15 -17.56 -16.66
C ILE A 207 -5.55 -17.85 -16.11
N VAL A 208 -6.58 -17.37 -16.80
CA VAL A 208 -7.99 -17.60 -16.46
C VAL A 208 -8.67 -18.32 -17.62
N ASN A 209 -9.23 -19.51 -17.37
CA ASN A 209 -9.88 -20.33 -18.40
C ASN A 209 -9.01 -20.55 -19.66
N GLN A 210 -7.73 -20.91 -19.46
CA GLN A 210 -6.72 -21.11 -20.53
C GLN A 210 -6.36 -19.87 -21.35
N LYS A 211 -6.76 -18.67 -20.93
CA LYS A 211 -6.34 -17.40 -21.54
C LYS A 211 -5.45 -16.61 -20.59
N PRO A 212 -4.30 -16.09 -21.03
CA PRO A 212 -3.50 -15.19 -20.21
C PRO A 212 -4.23 -13.86 -20.02
N PHE A 213 -4.20 -13.35 -18.79
CA PHE A 213 -4.62 -12.03 -18.39
C PHE A 213 -3.46 -11.39 -17.65
N THR A 214 -3.05 -10.25 -18.13
CA THR A 214 -2.08 -9.40 -17.43
C THR A 214 -2.81 -8.71 -16.27
N ILE A 215 -2.28 -8.69 -15.05
CA ILE A 215 -2.79 -7.84 -13.96
C ILE A 215 -1.95 -6.58 -13.97
N GLU A 216 -2.54 -5.40 -14.08
CA GLU A 216 -1.82 -4.13 -14.09
C GLU A 216 -1.83 -3.46 -12.72
N ASP A 217 -2.87 -3.67 -11.90
CA ASP A 217 -2.89 -3.13 -10.54
C ASP A 217 -3.53 -4.07 -9.51
N LEU A 218 -3.00 -3.98 -8.28
CA LEU A 218 -3.55 -4.63 -7.10
C LEU A 218 -4.07 -3.55 -6.16
N SER A 219 -5.35 -3.64 -5.78
CA SER A 219 -5.99 -2.65 -4.93
C SER A 219 -6.58 -3.30 -3.68
N VAL A 220 -6.56 -2.57 -2.58
CA VAL A 220 -7.27 -2.90 -1.35
C VAL A 220 -8.33 -1.83 -1.15
N LYS A 221 -9.59 -2.25 -1.11
CA LYS A 221 -10.74 -1.36 -0.98
C LYS A 221 -11.56 -1.73 0.24
N TYR A 222 -11.93 -0.73 1.03
CA TYR A 222 -12.83 -0.92 2.17
C TYR A 222 -13.55 0.39 2.50
N THR A 223 -14.64 0.23 3.26
CA THR A 223 -15.40 1.36 3.79
C THR A 223 -15.14 1.47 5.28
N LEU A 224 -14.74 2.66 5.73
CA LEU A 224 -14.70 2.99 7.15
C LEU A 224 -16.05 3.57 7.55
N GLU A 225 -16.79 2.87 8.39
CA GLU A 225 -18.08 3.33 8.87
C GLU A 225 -17.92 4.40 9.96
N CYS A 226 -18.69 5.47 9.83
CA CYS A 226 -18.86 6.45 10.89
C CYS A 226 -19.76 5.83 11.97
N PRO A 227 -19.31 5.74 13.25
CA PRO A 227 -20.17 5.24 14.30
C PRO A 227 -21.46 6.07 14.38
N GLU A 228 -22.59 5.42 14.63
CA GLU A 228 -23.93 6.04 14.57
C GLU A 228 -24.01 7.37 15.35
N TYR A 229 -23.36 7.43 16.50
CA TYR A 229 -23.30 8.61 17.37
C TYR A 229 -22.64 9.85 16.72
N PHE A 230 -21.87 9.66 15.64
CA PHE A 230 -21.11 10.70 14.96
C PHE A 230 -21.66 11.08 13.57
N LYS A 231 -22.65 10.37 13.03
CA LYS A 231 -23.15 10.58 11.65
C LYS A 231 -23.65 12.01 11.39
N ASP A 232 -24.25 12.64 12.39
CA ASP A 232 -24.75 14.03 12.29
C ASP A 232 -23.73 15.09 12.74
N LYS A 233 -22.56 14.66 13.24
CA LYS A 233 -21.56 15.56 13.76
C LYS A 233 -20.58 15.92 12.66
N LYS A 234 -20.61 17.19 12.23
CA LYS A 234 -19.56 17.81 11.40
C LYS A 234 -18.15 17.56 11.94
N ALA A 235 -18.06 17.23 13.23
CA ALA A 235 -16.82 16.93 13.91
C ALA A 235 -16.14 15.59 13.49
N PHE A 236 -16.81 14.73 12.71
CA PHE A 236 -16.22 13.46 12.26
C PHE A 236 -15.58 13.53 10.86
N ARG A 237 -15.51 14.74 10.28
CA ARG A 237 -14.80 14.93 9.01
C ARG A 237 -13.30 14.74 9.21
N CYS A 238 -12.74 13.84 8.41
CA CYS A 238 -11.35 13.46 8.38
C CYS A 238 -10.75 13.96 7.07
N SER A 239 -9.51 14.40 7.12
CA SER A 239 -8.76 14.79 5.92
C SER A 239 -7.44 14.05 5.91
N LEU A 240 -7.02 13.57 4.74
CA LEU A 240 -5.67 13.07 4.54
C LEU A 240 -4.67 14.18 4.92
N ILE A 241 -3.76 13.89 5.85
CA ILE A 241 -2.76 14.85 6.31
C ILE A 241 -1.34 14.44 5.97
N GLY A 242 -1.10 13.15 5.73
CA GLY A 242 0.21 12.72 5.29
C GLY A 242 0.32 11.25 4.97
N GLU A 243 1.46 10.94 4.37
CA GLU A 243 1.98 9.59 4.16
C GLU A 243 3.31 9.48 4.91
N GLN A 244 3.40 8.52 5.81
CA GLN A 244 4.64 8.17 6.49
C GLN A 244 5.25 6.96 5.80
N ILE A 245 6.48 7.10 5.31
CA ILE A 245 7.23 6.00 4.72
C ILE A 245 8.46 5.76 5.58
N THR A 246 8.54 4.60 6.22
CA THR A 246 9.70 4.18 7.01
C THR A 246 10.31 2.92 6.45
N ALA A 247 11.58 2.67 6.80
CA ALA A 247 12.23 1.43 6.41
C ALA A 247 13.05 0.84 7.55
N CYS A 248 13.34 -0.46 7.43
CA CYS A 248 14.20 -1.23 8.31
C CYS A 248 15.22 -1.98 7.46
N ASN A 249 16.47 -2.08 7.92
CA ASN A 249 17.57 -2.71 7.20
C ASN A 249 17.71 -2.17 5.76
N MET A 250 17.45 -0.89 5.52
CA MET A 250 17.50 -0.30 4.18
C MET A 250 18.42 0.92 4.23
N PRO A 251 19.64 0.92 3.67
CA PRO A 251 20.56 2.04 3.86
C PRO A 251 20.01 3.38 3.33
N TYR A 252 19.18 3.31 2.29
CA TYR A 252 18.40 4.41 1.75
C TYR A 252 17.25 3.90 0.86
N PHE A 253 16.26 4.76 0.63
CA PHE A 253 15.31 4.63 -0.48
C PHE A 253 15.17 5.97 -1.19
N GLU A 254 14.64 5.94 -2.42
CA GLU A 254 14.52 7.11 -3.27
C GLU A 254 13.11 7.23 -3.83
N ILE A 255 12.60 8.46 -3.85
CA ILE A 255 11.32 8.86 -4.42
C ILE A 255 11.61 9.72 -5.64
N THR A 256 11.21 9.25 -6.82
CA THR A 256 11.36 9.94 -8.11
C THR A 256 10.22 10.92 -8.36
N SER A 257 9.01 10.64 -7.86
CA SER A 257 7.88 11.53 -8.03
C SER A 257 6.83 11.46 -6.92
N ILE A 258 6.16 12.58 -6.67
CA ILE A 258 4.92 12.65 -5.89
C ILE A 258 3.95 13.57 -6.65
N ASN A 259 2.83 13.02 -7.11
CA ASN A 259 1.85 13.73 -7.93
C ASN A 259 0.46 13.69 -7.30
N LYS A 260 -0.29 14.79 -7.42
CA LYS A 260 -1.72 14.81 -7.10
C LYS A 260 -2.50 14.13 -8.22
N LEU A 261 -3.56 13.41 -7.86
CA LEU A 261 -4.55 12.88 -8.80
C LEU A 261 -5.60 13.91 -9.20
#